data_AF-A0A1B0ABA5-F1
#
_entry.id   AF-A0A1B0ABA5-F1
#
_cell.length_a   1.000
_cell.length_b   1.000
_cell.length_c   1.000
_cell.angle_alpha   90.00
_cell.angle_beta   90.00
_cell.angle_gamma   90.00
#
_symmetry.space_group_name_H-M   'P 1'
#
loop_
_entity.id
_entity.type
_entity.pdbx_description
1 polymer ?
#
loop_
_entity_poly.entity_id
_entity_poly.type
_entity_poly.pdbx_seq_one_letter_code
_entity_poly.pdbx_strand_id
1 'polypeptide(L)'
;MVGQKCSAPHKHSWGAIAYHNALICGVEDTAYVDEDGNLDVKLRVLFTNPTHREMLPCNYYLEGNCRFNDENCHFSHGECVSAATLREYTAPDFERLARNCIVLARLPDRIWHRGRVLCANFVEKMCRVRLDGKEKNEKEKDFLFEDLLPIFQDDDLSSDYSSDSDADSNYDWTASSTLNNLFTYHSQPLGEWEKHTKGIGSKLMAKMGYVFGTGLGANGGGIITPVAAQILPPGRSLDHCMELREAANGDRDLFSVEKKLQSAQKKQALLNAKAYERECQRVDVFSFLNDSVLTGAKTDEKPSSKSNGSFQNHSVKSLNVESVRVADDIKRKEREIAEVQKSLKRNNEGTEIYKRLKQTLIAKSQELHALKRDETSLSKEQANRKTKEKLCVF
;
A
#
# COMPACT_ATOMS: atom_id res chain seq x y z
N MET A 1 -20.01 28.04 -3.20
CA MET A 1 -19.31 26.82 -2.75
C MET A 1 -20.19 25.59 -2.97
N VAL A 2 -21.43 25.57 -2.49
CA VAL A 2 -22.39 24.51 -2.84
C VAL A 2 -22.61 24.45 -4.36
N GLY A 3 -22.56 23.25 -4.94
CA GLY A 3 -22.66 22.97 -6.37
C GLY A 3 -21.35 23.03 -7.16
N GLN A 4 -20.23 23.37 -6.52
CA GLN A 4 -18.94 23.42 -7.19
C GLN A 4 -18.32 22.02 -7.33
N LYS A 5 -17.68 21.77 -8.48
CA LYS A 5 -16.92 20.55 -8.75
C LYS A 5 -15.55 20.65 -8.10
N CYS A 6 -15.13 19.61 -7.39
CA CYS A 6 -13.82 19.50 -6.77
C CYS A 6 -13.30 18.07 -6.86
N SER A 7 -12.06 17.84 -6.43
CA SER A 7 -11.52 16.51 -6.20
C SER A 7 -11.27 16.33 -4.70
N ALA A 8 -11.85 15.28 -4.13
CA ALA A 8 -11.86 15.04 -2.69
C ALA A 8 -11.22 13.68 -2.35
N PRO A 9 -10.49 13.58 -1.23
CA PRO A 9 -9.93 12.32 -0.76
C PRO A 9 -11.03 11.42 -0.19
N HIS A 10 -11.05 10.15 -0.60
CA HIS A 10 -11.91 9.11 -0.04
C HIS A 10 -11.07 8.04 0.66
N LYS A 11 -11.44 7.70 1.89
CA LYS A 11 -10.86 6.59 2.65
C LYS A 11 -11.67 5.32 2.39
N HIS A 12 -11.10 4.39 1.64
CA HIS A 12 -11.74 3.11 1.43
C HIS A 12 -11.65 2.22 2.68
N SER A 13 -12.55 1.23 2.81
CA SER A 13 -12.55 0.22 3.89
C SER A 13 -11.21 -0.52 4.12
N TRP A 14 -10.39 -0.67 3.08
CA TRP A 14 -9.06 -1.29 3.11
C TRP A 14 -7.93 -0.31 3.48
N GLY A 15 -8.26 0.94 3.79
CA GLY A 15 -7.32 1.97 4.28
C GLY A 15 -6.59 2.77 3.20
N ALA A 16 -6.90 2.54 1.92
CA ALA A 16 -6.36 3.34 0.82
C ALA A 16 -7.07 4.70 0.72
N ILE A 17 -6.30 5.79 0.69
CA ILE A 17 -6.80 7.13 0.41
C ILE A 17 -6.59 7.40 -1.07
N ALA A 18 -7.66 7.66 -1.81
CA ALA A 18 -7.58 8.05 -3.21
C ALA A 18 -8.42 9.30 -3.46
N TYR A 19 -7.97 10.14 -4.38
CA TYR A 19 -8.67 11.36 -4.77
C TYR A 19 -9.66 11.05 -5.88
N HIS A 20 -10.91 11.46 -5.69
CA HIS A 20 -11.98 11.26 -6.64
C HIS A 20 -12.72 12.56 -6.92
N ASN A 21 -13.21 12.70 -8.15
CA ASN A 21 -14.06 13.82 -8.52
C ASN A 21 -15.35 13.80 -7.69
N ALA A 22 -15.69 14.96 -7.14
CA ALA A 22 -16.80 15.16 -6.22
C ALA A 22 -17.49 16.51 -6.45
N LEU A 23 -18.67 16.65 -5.87
CA LEU A 23 -19.48 17.85 -5.86
C LEU A 23 -19.71 18.28 -4.41
N ILE A 24 -19.54 19.57 -4.14
CA ILE A 24 -19.81 20.13 -2.81
C ILE A 24 -21.32 20.28 -2.65
N CYS A 25 -21.92 19.56 -1.70
CA CYS A 25 -23.36 19.53 -1.47
C CYS A 25 -23.82 20.43 -0.33
N GLY A 26 -22.95 20.68 0.64
CA GLY A 26 -23.23 21.55 1.77
C GLY A 26 -21.96 22.03 2.44
N VAL A 27 -22.04 23.18 3.09
CA VAL A 27 -21.03 23.61 4.05
C VAL A 27 -21.53 23.20 5.42
N GLU A 28 -20.68 22.58 6.22
CA GLU A 28 -21.04 22.26 7.60
C GLU A 28 -20.77 23.50 8.46
N ASP A 29 -21.80 24.03 9.11
CA ASP A 29 -21.74 25.30 9.87
C ASP A 29 -20.94 25.18 11.19
N THR A 30 -20.41 23.99 11.48
CA THR A 30 -19.53 23.74 12.63
C THR A 30 -18.10 24.12 12.28
N ALA A 31 -17.70 25.33 12.67
CA ALA A 31 -16.30 25.73 12.62
C ALA A 31 -15.48 24.89 13.61
N TYR A 32 -14.54 24.10 13.09
CA TYR A 32 -13.57 23.39 13.92
C TYR A 32 -12.31 24.24 13.99
N VAL A 33 -11.82 24.47 15.21
CA VAL A 33 -10.51 25.10 15.41
C VAL A 33 -9.49 23.97 15.45
N ASP A 34 -8.58 23.93 14.48
CA ASP A 34 -7.46 22.98 14.47
C ASP A 34 -6.52 23.23 15.67
N GLU A 35 -5.66 22.26 16.00
CA GLU A 35 -4.67 22.39 17.09
C GLU A 35 -3.75 23.62 16.95
N ASP A 36 -3.63 24.15 15.72
CA ASP A 36 -2.86 25.34 15.37
C ASP A 36 -3.64 26.67 15.48
N GLY A 37 -4.90 26.65 15.91
CA GLY A 37 -5.74 27.85 16.07
C GLY A 37 -6.36 28.39 14.78
N ASN A 38 -6.26 27.65 13.67
CA ASN A 38 -6.88 27.99 12.40
C ASN A 38 -8.33 27.50 12.34
N LEU A 39 -9.20 28.32 11.71
CA LEU A 39 -10.59 27.98 11.46
C LEU A 39 -10.68 27.03 10.26
N ASP A 40 -10.88 25.74 10.50
CA ASP A 40 -11.08 24.75 9.43
C ASP A 40 -12.57 24.63 9.11
N VAL A 41 -12.88 24.83 7.83
CA VAL A 41 -14.24 24.75 7.29
C VAL A 41 -14.41 23.37 6.67
N LYS A 42 -15.30 22.56 7.26
CA LYS A 42 -15.65 21.25 6.69
C LYS A 42 -16.74 21.39 5.63
N LEU A 43 -16.51 20.71 4.53
CA LEU A 43 -17.39 20.70 3.37
C LEU A 43 -17.89 19.27 3.18
N ARG A 44 -19.20 19.14 2.98
CA ARG A 44 -19.83 17.86 2.65
C ARG A 44 -19.78 17.66 1.14
N VAL A 45 -19.12 16.58 0.72
CA VAL A 45 -18.92 16.27 -0.71
C VAL A 45 -19.59 14.95 -1.10
N LEU A 46 -20.16 14.89 -2.30
CA LEU A 46 -20.66 13.68 -2.94
C LEU A 46 -19.80 13.33 -4.15
N PHE A 47 -19.36 12.08 -4.25
CA PHE A 47 -18.54 11.62 -5.36
C PHE A 47 -19.35 11.52 -6.66
N THR A 48 -18.84 12.10 -7.74
CA THR A 48 -19.49 12.02 -9.06
C THR A 48 -19.25 10.68 -9.72
N ASN A 49 -18.08 10.08 -9.44
CA ASN A 49 -17.61 8.85 -10.06
C ASN A 49 -17.37 7.76 -9.00
N PRO A 50 -18.44 7.18 -8.42
CA PRO A 50 -18.31 6.16 -7.38
C PRO A 50 -17.71 4.88 -7.94
N THR A 51 -16.56 4.45 -7.41
CA THR A 51 -15.88 3.19 -7.76
C THR A 51 -16.30 2.03 -6.87
N HIS A 52 -16.83 2.32 -5.69
CA HIS A 52 -17.31 1.34 -4.72
C HIS A 52 -18.73 1.66 -4.26
N ARG A 53 -19.42 0.66 -3.69
CA ARG A 53 -20.80 0.81 -3.20
C ARG A 53 -20.91 1.82 -2.05
N GLU A 54 -19.87 1.95 -1.23
CA GLU A 54 -19.78 2.92 -0.13
C GLU A 54 -19.77 4.37 -0.60
N MET A 55 -19.42 4.63 -1.86
CA MET A 55 -19.38 5.97 -2.45
C MET A 55 -20.69 6.35 -3.15
N LEU A 56 -21.62 5.41 -3.33
CA LEU A 56 -22.87 5.67 -4.05
C LEU A 56 -23.75 6.61 -3.23
N PRO A 57 -24.18 7.76 -3.78
CA PRO A 57 -25.03 8.70 -3.06
C PRO A 57 -26.42 8.09 -2.78
N CYS A 58 -26.95 8.34 -1.59
CA CYS A 58 -28.30 7.93 -1.22
C CYS A 58 -29.35 8.84 -1.87
N ASN A 59 -30.20 8.29 -2.73
CA ASN A 59 -31.29 9.06 -3.37
C ASN A 59 -32.26 9.64 -2.32
N TYR A 60 -32.61 8.88 -1.28
CA TYR A 60 -33.51 9.37 -0.22
C TYR A 60 -32.91 10.51 0.58
N TYR A 61 -31.58 10.55 0.74
CA TYR A 61 -30.90 11.67 1.40
C TYR A 61 -30.93 12.92 0.52
N LEU A 62 -30.69 12.75 -0.79
CA LEU A 62 -30.81 13.85 -1.76
C LEU A 62 -32.22 14.45 -1.81
N GLU A 63 -33.25 13.63 -1.57
CA GLU A 63 -34.64 14.06 -1.48
C GLU A 63 -35.05 14.55 -0.08
N GLY A 64 -34.17 14.47 0.92
CA GLY A 64 -34.44 14.89 2.30
C GLY A 64 -35.32 13.92 3.12
N ASN A 65 -35.56 12.70 2.61
CA ASN A 65 -36.46 11.71 3.18
C ASN A 65 -35.73 10.51 3.82
N CYS A 66 -34.41 10.55 3.97
CA CYS A 66 -33.66 9.45 4.57
C CYS A 66 -33.91 9.37 6.08
N ARG A 67 -34.25 8.17 6.56
CA ARG A 67 -34.50 7.90 7.99
C ARG A 67 -33.27 7.42 8.76
N PHE A 68 -32.20 7.07 8.05
CA PHE A 68 -30.98 6.52 8.64
C PHE A 68 -29.96 7.64 8.84
N ASN A 69 -29.04 7.46 9.80
CA ASN A 69 -27.90 8.35 9.97
C ASN A 69 -26.80 8.02 8.94
N ASP A 70 -25.84 8.93 8.76
CA ASP A 70 -24.74 8.82 7.80
C ASP A 70 -23.98 7.47 7.89
N GLU A 71 -23.83 6.92 9.10
CA GLU A 71 -23.11 5.66 9.34
C GLU A 71 -23.96 4.38 9.14
N ASN A 72 -25.28 4.49 9.22
CA ASN A 72 -26.21 3.34 9.19
C ASN A 72 -26.94 3.20 7.86
N CYS A 73 -26.74 4.15 6.93
CA CYS A 73 -27.32 4.10 5.61
C CYS A 73 -26.50 3.18 4.70
N HIS A 74 -27.17 2.36 3.88
CA HIS A 74 -26.49 1.50 2.89
C HIS A 74 -25.80 2.31 1.78
N PHE A 75 -26.20 3.58 1.60
CA PHE A 75 -25.69 4.49 0.59
C PHE A 75 -25.12 5.73 1.26
N SER A 76 -24.11 6.34 0.64
CA SER A 76 -23.40 7.52 1.17
C SER A 76 -24.31 8.74 1.29
N HIS A 77 -24.27 9.42 2.43
CA HIS A 77 -24.79 10.78 2.61
C HIS A 77 -23.75 11.86 2.28
N GLY A 78 -22.62 11.46 1.71
CA GLY A 78 -21.46 12.29 1.48
C GLY A 78 -20.45 12.22 2.61
N GLU A 79 -19.23 12.61 2.27
CA GLU A 79 -18.09 12.62 3.18
C GLU A 79 -17.79 14.06 3.59
N CYS A 80 -17.53 14.29 4.88
CA CYS A 80 -17.10 15.60 5.38
C CYS A 80 -15.59 15.69 5.26
N VAL A 81 -15.12 16.58 4.38
CA VAL A 81 -13.69 16.81 4.12
C VAL A 81 -13.32 18.25 4.44
N SER A 82 -12.10 18.45 4.94
CA SER A 82 -11.55 19.79 5.19
C SER A 82 -11.36 20.52 3.86
N ALA A 83 -11.69 21.82 3.84
CA ALA A 83 -11.46 22.67 2.67
C ALA A 83 -9.98 22.71 2.24
N ALA A 84 -9.03 22.54 3.19
CA ALA A 84 -7.60 22.51 2.88
C ALA A 84 -7.18 21.26 2.09
N THR A 85 -7.91 20.15 2.24
CA THR A 85 -7.61 18.87 1.56
C THR A 85 -8.22 18.75 0.16
N LEU A 86 -9.09 19.67 -0.22
CA LEU A 86 -9.73 19.66 -1.52
C LEU A 86 -8.75 20.05 -2.62
N ARG A 87 -8.83 19.35 -3.74
CA ARG A 87 -8.09 19.66 -4.96
C ARG A 87 -9.03 20.20 -6.04
N GLU A 88 -8.46 20.84 -7.05
CA GLU A 88 -9.21 21.28 -8.23
C GLU A 88 -9.80 20.07 -8.97
N TYR A 89 -10.95 20.29 -9.62
CA TYR A 89 -11.63 19.25 -10.39
C TYR A 89 -10.78 18.80 -11.58
N THR A 90 -10.49 17.51 -11.66
CA THR A 90 -9.76 16.92 -12.79
C THR A 90 -10.73 16.65 -13.93
N ALA A 91 -10.70 17.52 -14.96
CA ALA A 91 -11.49 17.33 -16.16
C ALA A 91 -10.96 16.13 -16.99
N PRO A 92 -11.84 15.29 -17.54
CA PRO A 92 -11.41 14.19 -18.40
C PRO A 92 -10.94 14.68 -19.77
N ASP A 93 -9.69 14.38 -20.12
CA ASP A 93 -9.10 14.74 -21.42
C ASP A 93 -9.39 13.67 -22.49
N PHE A 94 -10.49 13.81 -23.23
CA PHE A 94 -10.82 12.85 -24.30
C PHE A 94 -9.89 12.92 -25.51
N GLU A 95 -9.08 13.97 -25.65
CA GLU A 95 -8.12 14.13 -26.75
C GLU A 95 -6.96 13.12 -26.69
N ARG A 96 -6.59 12.68 -25.49
CA ARG A 96 -5.51 11.72 -25.26
C ARG A 96 -5.99 10.27 -25.26
N LEU A 97 -7.26 10.03 -25.59
CA LEU A 97 -7.86 8.70 -25.55
C LEU A 97 -7.33 7.80 -26.67
N ALA A 98 -6.38 6.93 -26.34
CA ALA A 98 -5.76 5.99 -27.28
C ALA A 98 -5.99 4.52 -26.89
N ARG A 99 -5.55 3.61 -27.76
CA ARG A 99 -5.59 2.16 -27.45
C ARG A 99 -4.74 1.87 -26.21
N ASN A 100 -5.22 0.97 -25.36
CA ASN A 100 -4.66 0.61 -24.06
C ASN A 100 -4.68 1.69 -22.97
N CYS A 101 -5.26 2.87 -23.22
CA CYS A 101 -5.48 3.85 -22.15
C CYS A 101 -6.39 3.28 -21.06
N ILE A 102 -6.10 3.62 -19.81
CA ILE A 102 -6.91 3.25 -18.65
C ILE A 102 -8.09 4.21 -18.57
N VAL A 103 -9.28 3.65 -18.46
CA VAL A 103 -10.54 4.38 -18.34
C VAL A 103 -11.36 3.77 -17.23
N LEU A 104 -12.17 4.59 -16.56
CA LEU A 104 -13.31 4.10 -15.80
C LEU A 104 -14.54 4.12 -16.71
N ALA A 105 -15.32 3.05 -16.68
CA ALA A 105 -16.57 2.94 -17.43
C ALA A 105 -17.75 2.79 -16.45
N ARG A 106 -18.80 3.58 -16.66
CA ARG A 106 -20.04 3.52 -15.87
C ARG A 106 -20.86 2.32 -16.30
N LEU A 107 -21.12 1.40 -15.38
CA LEU A 107 -22.01 0.27 -15.61
C LEU A 107 -23.46 0.59 -15.16
N PRO A 108 -24.45 -0.27 -15.53
CA PRO A 108 -25.85 -0.09 -15.11
C PRO A 108 -26.06 -0.11 -13.59
N ASP A 109 -25.10 -0.65 -12.84
CA ASP A 109 -25.04 -0.65 -11.38
C ASP A 109 -24.70 0.73 -10.78
N ARG A 110 -24.50 1.77 -11.62
CA ARG A 110 -24.05 3.12 -11.27
C ARG A 110 -22.64 3.18 -10.70
N ILE A 111 -21.88 2.09 -10.80
CA ILE A 111 -20.50 2.00 -10.33
C ILE A 111 -19.56 2.14 -11.53
N TRP A 112 -18.46 2.84 -11.31
CA TRP A 112 -17.41 3.06 -12.28
C TRP A 112 -16.35 1.97 -12.16
N HIS A 113 -16.23 1.14 -13.20
CA HIS A 113 -15.29 0.02 -13.24
C HIS A 113 -14.07 0.37 -14.07
N ARG A 114 -12.89 -0.04 -13.60
CA ARG A 114 -11.63 0.13 -14.34
C ARG A 114 -11.59 -0.76 -15.57
N GLY A 115 -11.12 -0.21 -16.68
CA GLY A 115 -10.89 -0.95 -17.91
C GLY A 115 -9.84 -0.31 -18.80
N ARG A 116 -9.55 -0.97 -19.93
CA ARG A 116 -8.60 -0.54 -20.96
C ARG A 116 -9.30 -0.35 -22.29
N VAL A 117 -9.01 0.75 -22.97
CA VAL A 117 -9.59 1.05 -24.29
C VAL A 117 -9.00 0.13 -25.36
N LEU A 118 -9.85 -0.51 -26.15
CA LEU A 118 -9.43 -1.31 -27.31
C LEU A 118 -9.47 -0.48 -28.59
N CYS A 119 -10.58 0.22 -28.81
CA CYS A 119 -10.74 1.17 -29.90
C CYS A 119 -11.67 2.32 -29.49
N ALA A 120 -11.39 3.50 -30.03
CA ALA A 120 -12.19 4.70 -29.84
C ALA A 120 -12.67 5.19 -31.21
N ASN A 121 -13.97 5.38 -31.35
CA ASN A 121 -14.59 6.05 -32.49
C ASN A 121 -14.97 7.48 -32.07
N PHE A 122 -14.17 8.45 -32.51
CA PHE A 122 -14.40 9.87 -32.22
C PHE A 122 -15.61 10.47 -32.95
N VAL A 123 -16.04 9.85 -34.07
CA VAL A 123 -17.19 10.33 -34.85
C VAL A 123 -18.50 9.99 -34.15
N GLU A 124 -18.64 8.74 -33.70
CA GLU A 124 -19.83 8.25 -32.99
C GLU A 124 -19.75 8.46 -31.47
N LYS A 125 -18.64 8.98 -30.96
CA LYS A 125 -18.35 9.13 -29.51
C LYS A 125 -18.57 7.82 -28.74
N MET A 126 -18.12 6.72 -29.32
CA MET A 126 -18.17 5.38 -28.72
C MET A 126 -16.78 4.79 -28.56
N CYS A 127 -16.50 4.16 -27.43
CA CYS A 127 -15.28 3.37 -27.23
C CYS A 127 -15.60 1.95 -26.81
N ARG A 128 -14.87 1.00 -27.37
CA ARG A 128 -14.84 -0.37 -26.88
C ARG A 128 -13.82 -0.46 -25.76
N VAL A 129 -14.27 -0.86 -24.59
CA VAL A 129 -13.44 -0.98 -23.39
C VAL A 129 -13.44 -2.42 -22.92
N ARG A 130 -12.25 -2.90 -22.53
CA ARG A 130 -12.04 -4.15 -21.83
C ARG A 130 -12.04 -3.90 -20.33
N LEU A 131 -13.06 -4.35 -19.61
CA LEU A 131 -13.16 -4.22 -18.15
C LEU A 131 -12.21 -5.19 -17.43
N ASP A 132 -11.63 -4.72 -16.32
CA ASP A 132 -10.82 -5.55 -15.43
C ASP A 132 -11.73 -6.39 -14.52
N GLY A 133 -11.39 -7.66 -14.28
CA GLY A 133 -12.04 -8.52 -13.26
C GLY A 133 -13.23 -9.39 -13.68
N LYS A 134 -13.82 -9.24 -14.88
CA LYS A 134 -14.90 -10.14 -15.35
C LYS A 134 -14.37 -11.34 -16.14
N GLU A 135 -15.11 -12.45 -16.29
CA GLU A 135 -14.67 -13.57 -17.14
C GLU A 135 -14.74 -13.23 -18.64
N LYS A 136 -13.95 -13.95 -19.46
CA LYS A 136 -13.53 -13.58 -20.84
C LYS A 136 -14.63 -13.15 -21.83
N ASN A 137 -15.89 -13.55 -21.64
CA ASN A 137 -16.96 -13.28 -22.62
C ASN A 137 -17.75 -11.97 -22.36
N GLU A 138 -17.68 -11.37 -21.17
CA GLU A 138 -18.33 -10.09 -20.84
C GLU A 138 -17.34 -8.94 -20.64
N LYS A 139 -16.06 -9.17 -20.94
CA LYS A 139 -15.00 -8.17 -20.72
C LYS A 139 -15.11 -6.98 -21.67
N GLU A 140 -15.56 -7.20 -22.90
CA GLU A 140 -15.52 -6.19 -23.95
C GLU A 140 -16.92 -5.63 -24.16
N LYS A 141 -17.08 -4.33 -23.90
CA LYS A 141 -18.34 -3.64 -24.07
C LYS A 141 -18.10 -2.26 -24.69
N ASP A 142 -19.07 -1.84 -25.49
CA ASP A 142 -19.07 -0.52 -26.11
C ASP A 142 -19.75 0.47 -25.15
N PHE A 143 -19.06 1.58 -24.88
CA PHE A 143 -19.50 2.65 -23.99
C PHE A 143 -19.47 3.99 -24.72
N LEU A 144 -20.42 4.86 -24.39
CA LEU A 144 -20.43 6.25 -24.85
C LEU A 144 -19.38 7.05 -24.09
N PHE A 145 -18.87 8.13 -24.69
CA PHE A 145 -17.89 9.00 -24.02
C PHE A 145 -18.44 9.62 -22.72
N GLU A 146 -19.75 9.81 -22.61
CA GLU A 146 -20.42 10.31 -21.38
C GLU A 146 -20.33 9.31 -20.21
N ASP A 147 -20.21 8.02 -20.52
CA ASP A 147 -20.07 6.93 -19.56
C ASP A 147 -18.60 6.53 -19.34
N LEU A 148 -17.66 7.32 -19.85
CA LEU A 148 -16.23 7.04 -19.79
C LEU A 148 -15.48 8.19 -19.13
N LEU A 149 -14.59 7.83 -18.22
CA LEU A 149 -13.67 8.74 -17.58
C LEU A 149 -12.24 8.25 -17.84
N PRO A 150 -11.52 8.87 -18.78
CA PRO A 150 -10.11 8.63 -18.95
C PRO A 150 -9.32 9.00 -17.69
N ILE A 151 -8.48 8.08 -17.23
CA ILE A 151 -7.52 8.34 -16.16
C ILE A 151 -6.14 8.36 -16.81
N PHE A 152 -5.64 9.56 -17.07
CA PHE A 152 -4.24 9.76 -17.37
C PHE A 152 -3.53 9.84 -16.03
N GLN A 153 -2.94 8.72 -15.63
CA GLN A 153 -1.94 8.77 -14.59
C GLN A 153 -0.78 9.57 -15.20
N ASP A 154 -0.50 10.77 -14.69
CA ASP A 154 0.72 11.48 -15.09
C ASP A 154 1.89 10.51 -14.89
N ASP A 155 2.49 10.11 -16.01
CA ASP A 155 3.54 9.10 -16.09
C ASP A 155 4.80 9.57 -15.38
N ASP A 156 4.84 9.44 -14.05
CA ASP A 156 6.05 9.44 -13.23
C ASP A 156 5.95 8.55 -11.98
N LEU A 157 4.86 7.78 -11.81
CA LEU A 157 4.68 6.88 -10.66
C LEU A 157 4.54 5.39 -11.01
N SER A 158 4.92 5.01 -12.24
CA SER A 158 5.07 3.61 -12.63
C SER A 158 6.50 3.32 -13.11
N SER A 159 7.51 3.64 -12.30
CA SER A 159 8.82 3.01 -12.44
C SER A 159 8.75 1.59 -11.88
N ASP A 160 8.66 0.64 -12.80
CA ASP A 160 9.17 -0.73 -12.74
C ASP A 160 9.67 -1.20 -11.36
N TYR A 161 8.83 -1.98 -10.67
CA TYR A 161 9.32 -2.93 -9.67
C TYR A 161 8.83 -4.32 -10.06
N SER A 162 9.46 -4.88 -11.09
CA SER A 162 9.64 -6.33 -11.11
C SER A 162 10.34 -6.75 -9.81
N SER A 163 9.69 -7.69 -9.14
CA SER A 163 10.12 -8.42 -7.95
C SER A 163 11.62 -8.70 -7.89
N ASP A 164 12.31 -8.20 -6.86
CA ASP A 164 13.33 -9.00 -6.20
C ASP A 164 13.64 -8.46 -4.79
N SER A 165 13.03 -9.10 -3.79
CA SER A 165 13.49 -9.17 -2.41
C SER A 165 12.59 -10.16 -1.69
N ASP A 166 12.85 -11.44 -1.92
CA ASP A 166 12.53 -12.49 -0.96
C ASP A 166 13.29 -12.18 0.35
N ALA A 167 12.74 -11.24 1.12
CA ALA A 167 13.03 -11.15 2.54
C ALA A 167 12.20 -12.26 3.19
N ASP A 168 12.78 -13.46 3.17
CA ASP A 168 12.39 -14.59 3.98
C ASP A 168 12.42 -14.17 5.46
N SER A 169 11.32 -13.55 5.90
CA SER A 169 11.01 -13.45 7.31
C SER A 169 10.53 -14.84 7.70
N ASN A 170 11.48 -15.68 8.10
CA ASN A 170 11.24 -16.88 8.89
C ASN A 170 10.63 -16.46 10.25
N TYR A 171 9.40 -15.99 10.19
CA TYR A 171 8.49 -15.91 11.33
C TYR A 171 8.08 -17.36 11.59
N ASP A 172 8.65 -17.86 12.67
CA ASP A 172 8.44 -19.17 13.25
C ASP A 172 6.96 -19.60 13.23
N TRP A 173 6.62 -20.44 12.25
CA TRP A 173 5.31 -21.08 12.10
C TRP A 173 5.10 -22.22 13.12
N THR A 174 6.03 -22.48 14.05
CA THR A 174 5.87 -23.61 14.97
C THR A 174 4.84 -23.38 16.07
N ALA A 175 4.39 -22.14 16.30
CA ALA A 175 3.33 -21.83 17.26
C ALA A 175 1.89 -22.04 16.72
N SER A 176 1.70 -22.15 15.40
CA SER A 176 0.35 -22.38 14.83
C SER A 176 -0.09 -23.84 15.00
N SER A 177 0.86 -24.78 14.99
CA SER A 177 0.59 -26.21 15.14
C SER A 177 0.13 -26.60 16.55
N THR A 178 0.52 -25.82 17.57
CA THR A 178 0.17 -26.08 18.97
C THR A 178 -1.17 -25.45 19.38
N LEU A 179 -1.57 -24.33 18.76
CA LEU A 179 -2.87 -23.70 19.04
C LEU A 179 -4.01 -24.27 18.17
N ASN A 180 -3.72 -24.80 16.99
CA ASN A 180 -4.71 -25.48 16.13
C ASN A 180 -5.31 -26.74 16.78
N ASN A 181 -4.61 -27.33 17.76
CA ASN A 181 -5.06 -28.50 18.50
C ASN A 181 -5.91 -28.18 19.74
N LEU A 182 -6.08 -26.91 20.12
CA LEU A 182 -6.75 -26.57 21.38
C LEU A 182 -8.28 -26.43 21.24
N PHE A 183 -8.80 -26.22 20.03
CA PHE A 183 -10.23 -25.90 19.82
C PHE A 183 -10.96 -26.79 18.81
N THR A 184 -10.27 -27.75 18.19
CA THR A 184 -10.92 -28.84 17.45
C THR A 184 -10.82 -30.10 18.30
N TYR A 185 -11.90 -30.44 19.03
CA TYR A 185 -12.01 -31.77 19.60
C TYR A 185 -12.00 -32.76 18.44
N HIS A 186 -10.93 -33.55 18.33
CA HIS A 186 -10.88 -34.66 17.39
C HIS A 186 -12.08 -35.56 17.71
N SER A 187 -12.91 -35.85 16.72
CA SER A 187 -14.05 -36.75 16.89
C SER A 187 -13.52 -38.14 17.19
N GLN A 188 -13.37 -38.45 18.48
CA GLN A 188 -13.06 -39.80 18.93
C GLN A 188 -14.19 -40.73 18.44
N PRO A 189 -13.86 -41.94 17.93
CA PRO A 189 -14.88 -42.89 17.51
C PRO A 189 -15.91 -43.12 18.63
N LEU A 190 -17.19 -43.13 18.25
CA LEU A 190 -18.30 -43.34 19.18
C LEU A 190 -18.08 -44.66 19.95
N GLY A 191 -18.00 -44.58 21.28
CA GLY A 191 -17.77 -45.74 22.16
C GLY A 191 -16.37 -45.83 22.78
N GLU A 192 -15.46 -44.87 22.51
CA GLU A 192 -14.13 -44.86 23.13
C GLU A 192 -14.16 -44.77 24.67
N TRP A 193 -15.17 -44.09 25.23
CA TRP A 193 -15.44 -44.02 26.67
C TRP A 193 -15.80 -45.37 27.32
N GLU A 194 -16.20 -46.37 26.52
CA GLU A 194 -16.47 -47.72 27.04
C GLU A 194 -15.22 -48.53 27.31
N LYS A 195 -14.06 -48.14 26.76
CA LYS A 195 -12.77 -48.76 27.12
C LYS A 195 -12.46 -48.62 28.61
N HIS A 196 -12.98 -47.57 29.25
CA HIS A 196 -12.76 -47.25 30.65
C HIS A 196 -13.97 -47.60 31.56
N THR A 197 -15.03 -48.20 31.02
CA THR A 197 -16.22 -48.61 31.79
C THR A 197 -16.61 -50.06 31.47
N LYS A 198 -17.41 -50.72 32.32
CA LYS A 198 -17.80 -52.14 32.10
C LYS A 198 -18.85 -52.35 30.99
N GLY A 199 -18.86 -51.50 29.96
CA GLY A 199 -19.81 -51.55 28.84
C GLY A 199 -21.27 -51.36 29.29
N ILE A 200 -21.51 -50.51 30.30
CA ILE A 200 -22.86 -50.24 30.81
C ILE A 200 -23.68 -49.43 29.79
N GLY A 201 -23.02 -48.51 29.10
CA GLY A 201 -23.59 -47.68 28.04
C GLY A 201 -24.20 -48.48 26.90
N SER A 202 -23.38 -49.28 26.25
CA SER A 202 -23.76 -50.12 25.11
C SER A 202 -24.83 -51.13 25.48
N LYS A 203 -24.76 -51.71 26.69
CA LYS A 203 -25.83 -52.58 27.21
C LYS A 203 -27.15 -51.83 27.37
N LEU A 204 -27.13 -50.59 27.85
CA LEU A 204 -28.33 -49.78 27.99
C LEU A 204 -28.89 -49.39 26.61
N MET A 205 -28.03 -48.95 25.69
CA MET A 205 -28.42 -48.60 24.32
C MET A 205 -29.04 -49.81 23.60
N ALA A 206 -28.42 -50.98 23.71
CA ALA A 206 -28.96 -52.22 23.14
C ALA A 206 -30.31 -52.60 23.75
N LYS A 207 -30.50 -52.44 25.06
CA LYS A 207 -31.81 -52.65 25.72
C LYS A 207 -32.89 -51.68 25.24
N MET A 208 -32.49 -50.48 24.81
CA MET A 208 -33.38 -49.47 24.24
C MET A 208 -33.56 -49.62 22.72
N GLY A 209 -33.05 -50.70 22.13
CA GLY A 209 -33.24 -51.03 20.71
C GLY A 209 -32.20 -50.45 19.74
N TYR A 210 -31.08 -49.92 20.23
CA TYR A 210 -29.97 -49.49 19.38
C TYR A 210 -29.24 -50.69 18.77
N VAL A 211 -29.12 -50.70 17.44
CA VAL A 211 -28.33 -51.69 16.71
C VAL A 211 -26.99 -51.07 16.32
N PHE A 212 -25.89 -51.73 16.68
CA PHE A 212 -24.54 -51.23 16.41
C PHE A 212 -24.34 -50.95 14.92
N GLY A 213 -23.94 -49.71 14.58
CA GLY A 213 -23.75 -49.27 13.19
C GLY A 213 -24.98 -48.60 12.55
N THR A 214 -26.11 -48.52 13.26
CA THR A 214 -27.30 -47.78 12.82
C THR A 214 -27.50 -46.52 13.66
N GLY A 215 -28.30 -45.57 13.18
CA GLY A 215 -28.64 -44.37 13.93
C GLY A 215 -29.60 -44.66 15.08
N LEU A 216 -29.60 -43.83 16.12
CA LEU A 216 -30.54 -43.96 17.24
C LEU A 216 -31.99 -43.63 16.81
N GLY A 217 -32.98 -44.43 17.19
CA GLY A 217 -34.40 -44.19 16.94
C GLY A 217 -35.15 -45.40 16.38
N ALA A 218 -36.49 -45.36 16.39
CA ALA A 218 -37.35 -46.50 16.02
C ALA A 218 -37.10 -47.08 14.61
N ASN A 219 -36.66 -46.23 13.67
CA ASN A 219 -36.36 -46.61 12.29
C ASN A 219 -34.84 -46.66 11.99
N GLY A 220 -33.98 -46.57 12.99
CA GLY A 220 -32.52 -46.56 12.79
C GLY A 220 -31.96 -45.33 12.06
N GLY A 221 -32.78 -44.28 11.87
CA GLY A 221 -32.46 -43.09 11.06
C GLY A 221 -31.78 -41.95 11.81
N GLY A 222 -31.37 -42.16 13.06
CA GLY A 222 -30.65 -41.15 13.83
C GLY A 222 -29.25 -40.84 13.29
N ILE A 223 -28.61 -39.82 13.85
CA ILE A 223 -27.26 -39.41 13.45
C ILE A 223 -26.27 -40.50 13.90
N ILE A 224 -25.57 -41.10 12.93
CA ILE A 224 -24.56 -42.16 13.16
C ILE A 224 -23.22 -41.53 13.58
N THR A 225 -22.89 -40.38 12.98
CA THR A 225 -21.63 -39.68 13.24
C THR A 225 -21.77 -38.75 14.45
N PRO A 226 -20.91 -38.88 15.48
CA PRO A 226 -20.97 -38.00 16.64
C PRO A 226 -20.80 -36.54 16.20
N VAL A 227 -21.66 -35.65 16.69
CA VAL A 227 -21.59 -34.21 16.42
C VAL A 227 -20.41 -33.64 17.20
N ALA A 228 -19.39 -33.17 16.49
CA ALA A 228 -18.23 -32.53 17.11
C ALA A 228 -18.62 -31.13 17.63
N ALA A 229 -18.28 -30.85 18.88
CA ALA A 229 -18.44 -29.51 19.45
C ALA A 229 -17.32 -28.60 18.91
N GLN A 230 -17.71 -27.54 18.19
CA GLN A 230 -16.79 -26.49 17.78
C GLN A 230 -16.72 -25.43 18.88
N ILE A 231 -15.55 -25.24 19.48
CA ILE A 231 -15.36 -24.23 20.52
C ILE A 231 -15.13 -22.89 19.82
N LEU A 232 -16.00 -21.92 20.13
CA LEU A 232 -15.93 -20.55 19.62
C LEU A 232 -15.11 -19.66 20.58
N PRO A 233 -14.47 -18.60 20.06
CA PRO A 233 -13.67 -17.70 20.87
C PRO A 233 -14.50 -17.01 21.97
N PRO A 234 -13.97 -16.89 23.20
CA PRO A 234 -14.67 -16.24 24.29
C PRO A 234 -14.87 -14.75 24.01
N GLY A 235 -16.04 -14.21 24.41
CA GLY A 235 -16.33 -12.77 24.33
C GLY A 235 -16.88 -12.27 22.99
N ARG A 236 -17.26 -13.16 22.06
CA ARG A 236 -17.96 -12.79 20.82
C ARG A 236 -19.34 -13.45 20.73
N SER A 237 -20.29 -12.78 20.08
CA SER A 237 -21.64 -13.32 19.86
C SER A 237 -21.61 -14.45 18.82
N LEU A 238 -22.61 -15.34 18.87
CA LEU A 238 -22.77 -16.42 17.90
C LEU A 238 -23.01 -15.88 16.49
N ASP A 239 -23.79 -14.80 16.36
CA ASP A 239 -24.07 -14.14 15.09
C ASP A 239 -22.79 -13.60 14.44
N HIS A 240 -21.90 -12.96 15.22
CA HIS A 240 -20.60 -12.48 14.73
C HIS A 240 -19.69 -13.62 14.26
N CYS A 241 -19.77 -14.77 14.93
CA CYS A 241 -19.03 -15.97 14.53
C CYS A 241 -19.59 -16.60 13.24
N MET A 242 -20.91 -16.51 13.02
CA MET A 242 -21.55 -17.00 11.79
C MET A 242 -21.25 -16.10 10.59
N GLU A 243 -21.30 -14.78 10.76
CA GLU A 243 -21.00 -13.81 9.70
C GLU A 243 -19.56 -13.93 9.20
N LEU A 244 -18.59 -14.11 10.12
CA LEU A 244 -17.19 -14.38 9.76
C LEU A 244 -17.03 -15.70 8.98
N ARG A 245 -17.85 -16.71 9.26
CA ARG A 245 -17.82 -18.01 8.57
C ARG A 245 -18.42 -17.93 7.16
N GLU A 246 -19.50 -17.17 7.00
CA GLU A 246 -20.12 -16.91 5.70
C GLU A 246 -19.17 -16.08 4.82
N ALA A 247 -18.54 -15.04 5.37
CA ALA A 247 -17.53 -14.25 4.68
C ALA A 247 -16.29 -15.08 4.26
N ALA A 248 -15.95 -16.13 5.02
CA ALA A 248 -14.84 -17.04 4.74
C ALA A 248 -15.21 -18.19 3.78
N ASN A 249 -16.44 -18.24 3.25
CA ASN A 249 -16.88 -19.22 2.26
C ASN A 249 -16.59 -20.70 2.64
N GLY A 250 -16.64 -21.01 3.94
CA GLY A 250 -16.49 -22.37 4.47
C GLY A 250 -15.06 -22.84 4.75
N ASP A 251 -14.06 -21.96 4.72
CA ASP A 251 -12.68 -22.34 5.06
C ASP A 251 -12.55 -22.68 6.56
N ARG A 252 -11.74 -23.71 6.89
CA ARG A 252 -11.61 -24.23 8.27
C ARG A 252 -10.87 -23.26 9.20
N ASP A 253 -10.00 -22.43 8.65
CA ASP A 253 -9.10 -21.56 9.41
C ASP A 253 -9.55 -20.09 9.34
N LEU A 254 -10.58 -19.77 10.11
CA LEU A 254 -11.18 -18.43 10.26
C LEU A 254 -10.16 -17.33 10.62
N PHE A 255 -9.05 -17.69 11.28
CA PHE A 255 -8.01 -16.75 11.73
C PHE A 255 -6.96 -16.39 10.64
N SER A 256 -6.86 -17.16 9.56
CA SER A 256 -5.88 -16.92 8.48
C SER A 256 -6.26 -15.68 7.67
N VAL A 257 -7.55 -15.50 7.38
CA VAL A 257 -8.04 -14.45 6.48
C VAL A 257 -8.03 -13.08 7.15
N GLU A 258 -8.50 -12.96 8.39
CA GLU A 258 -8.51 -11.68 9.13
C GLU A 258 -7.08 -11.17 9.40
N LYS A 259 -6.16 -12.08 9.78
CA LYS A 259 -4.75 -11.74 9.99
C LYS A 259 -4.06 -11.36 8.67
N LYS A 260 -4.45 -11.97 7.55
CA LYS A 260 -3.93 -11.64 6.21
C LYS A 260 -4.45 -10.28 5.73
N LEU A 261 -5.71 -9.94 5.99
CA LEU A 261 -6.30 -8.64 5.71
C LEU A 261 -5.60 -7.53 6.52
N GLN A 262 -5.41 -7.74 7.83
CA GLN A 262 -4.70 -6.80 8.70
C GLN A 262 -3.24 -6.61 8.28
N SER A 263 -2.56 -7.69 7.88
CA SER A 263 -1.17 -7.62 7.37
C SER A 263 -1.09 -6.85 6.05
N ALA A 264 -2.06 -7.07 5.14
CA ALA A 264 -2.14 -6.33 3.89
C ALA A 264 -2.41 -4.82 4.11
N GLN A 265 -3.33 -4.49 5.04
CA GLN A 265 -3.65 -3.12 5.41
C GLN A 265 -2.43 -2.41 6.01
N LYS A 266 -1.69 -3.08 6.92
CA LYS A 266 -0.45 -2.54 7.50
C LYS A 266 0.63 -2.29 6.45
N LYS A 267 0.75 -3.19 5.46
CA LYS A 267 1.69 -3.03 4.33
C LYS A 267 1.31 -1.83 3.45
N GLN A 268 0.02 -1.64 3.16
CA GLN A 268 -0.47 -0.50 2.38
C GLN A 268 -0.30 0.84 3.11
N ALA A 269 -0.60 0.89 4.42
CA ALA A 269 -0.40 2.09 5.22
C ALA A 269 1.07 2.54 5.21
N LEU A 270 2.01 1.60 5.30
CA LEU A 270 3.44 1.89 5.22
C LEU A 270 3.86 2.42 3.84
N LEU A 271 3.29 1.87 2.76
CA LEU A 271 3.54 2.37 1.40
C LEU A 271 3.01 3.79 1.23
N ASN A 272 1.80 4.09 1.73
CA ASN A 272 1.20 5.42 1.67
C ASN A 272 2.00 6.43 2.49
N ALA A 273 2.43 6.08 3.70
CA ALA A 273 3.28 6.93 4.53
C ALA A 273 4.60 7.28 3.82
N LYS A 274 5.23 6.31 3.15
CA LYS A 274 6.45 6.53 2.36
C LYS A 274 6.20 7.34 1.08
N ALA A 275 5.03 7.21 0.46
CA ALA A 275 4.62 8.05 -0.67
C ALA A 275 4.45 9.51 -0.23
N TYR A 276 3.74 9.72 0.87
CA TYR A 276 3.58 11.05 1.49
C TYR A 276 4.93 11.67 1.87
N GLU A 277 5.85 10.89 2.47
CA GLU A 277 7.20 11.37 2.80
C GLU A 277 7.98 11.81 1.55
N ARG A 278 7.88 11.08 0.43
CA ARG A 278 8.49 11.51 -0.85
C ARG A 278 7.84 12.75 -1.43
N GLU A 279 6.52 12.89 -1.32
CA GLU A 279 5.81 14.09 -1.80
C GLU A 279 6.22 15.32 -0.98
N CYS A 280 6.34 15.20 0.34
CA CYS A 280 6.86 16.28 1.19
C CYS A 280 8.33 16.62 0.90
N GLN A 281 9.14 15.65 0.46
CA GLN A 281 10.53 15.86 0.08
C GLN A 281 10.71 16.35 -1.37
N ARG A 282 9.63 16.40 -2.17
CA ARG A 282 9.70 16.88 -3.55
C ARG A 282 9.83 18.41 -3.54
N VAL A 283 11.06 18.89 -3.63
CA VAL A 283 11.38 20.31 -3.78
C VAL A 283 11.10 20.71 -5.23
N ASP A 284 10.20 21.67 -5.45
CA ASP A 284 9.83 22.18 -6.76
C ASP A 284 10.95 23.04 -7.37
N VAL A 285 11.10 23.07 -8.69
CA VAL A 285 12.12 23.89 -9.38
C VAL A 285 11.97 25.37 -9.02
N PHE A 286 10.73 25.78 -8.71
CA PHE A 286 10.40 27.13 -8.27
C PHE A 286 10.72 27.42 -6.79
N SER A 287 10.70 26.43 -5.89
CA SER A 287 11.21 26.64 -4.52
C SER A 287 12.74 26.76 -4.53
N PHE A 288 13.42 26.04 -5.43
CA PHE A 288 14.85 26.25 -5.67
C PHE A 288 15.15 27.67 -6.19
N LEU A 289 14.35 28.20 -7.11
CA LEU A 289 14.48 29.59 -7.60
C LEU A 289 14.14 30.62 -6.52
N ASN A 290 13.18 30.33 -5.65
CA ASN A 290 12.86 31.21 -4.53
C ASN A 290 14.00 31.27 -3.52
N ASP A 291 14.58 30.12 -3.16
CA ASP A 291 15.70 30.02 -2.20
C ASP A 291 17.03 30.53 -2.76
N SER A 292 17.28 30.36 -4.05
CA SER A 292 18.59 30.67 -4.67
C SER A 292 18.65 31.97 -5.47
N VAL A 293 17.51 32.51 -5.92
CA VAL A 293 17.49 33.69 -6.82
C VAL A 293 16.73 34.89 -6.23
N LEU A 294 15.67 34.67 -5.42
CA LEU A 294 14.85 35.77 -4.90
C LEU A 294 15.17 36.16 -3.46
N THR A 295 15.65 35.24 -2.61
CA THR A 295 16.12 35.56 -1.25
C THR A 295 17.60 35.94 -1.25
N GLY A 296 17.88 37.18 -1.62
CA GLY A 296 19.20 37.79 -1.45
C GLY A 296 19.59 37.95 0.03
N ALA A 297 20.46 37.05 0.49
CA ALA A 297 21.38 37.14 1.64
C ALA A 297 20.84 37.09 3.09
N LYS A 298 21.46 36.13 3.82
CA LYS A 298 21.78 35.99 5.27
C LYS A 298 21.15 34.69 5.81
N THR A 299 21.88 33.58 5.88
CA THR A 299 22.91 33.34 6.90
C THR A 299 24.14 32.60 6.38
N ASP A 300 25.32 33.11 6.73
CA ASP A 300 26.55 32.32 6.87
C ASP A 300 26.35 31.23 7.94
N GLU A 301 25.85 30.08 7.54
CA GLU A 301 26.08 28.80 8.22
C GLU A 301 26.78 27.92 7.20
N LYS A 302 28.12 27.90 7.28
CA LYS A 302 28.92 26.83 6.66
C LYS A 302 28.25 25.51 7.00
N PRO A 303 28.01 24.58 6.05
CA PRO A 303 27.75 23.21 6.44
C PRO A 303 28.99 22.77 7.18
N SER A 304 28.85 22.63 8.49
CA SER A 304 29.87 22.13 9.39
C SER A 304 30.52 20.94 8.71
N SER A 305 31.83 21.04 8.53
CA SER A 305 32.68 19.89 8.33
C SER A 305 32.32 18.89 9.41
N LYS A 306 31.52 17.87 9.07
CA LYS A 306 31.22 16.76 9.97
C LYS A 306 32.54 16.06 10.22
N SER A 307 33.12 16.44 11.35
CA SER A 307 34.21 15.82 12.07
C SER A 307 34.09 14.30 12.03
N ASN A 308 35.04 13.62 11.38
CA ASN A 308 35.69 12.34 11.74
C ASN A 308 34.90 11.23 12.49
N GLY A 309 33.57 11.17 12.39
CA GLY A 309 32.73 10.22 13.12
C GLY A 309 31.48 9.75 12.39
N SER A 310 31.38 9.99 11.07
CA SER A 310 30.13 9.72 10.33
C SER A 310 29.79 8.23 10.18
N PHE A 311 30.78 7.33 10.27
CA PHE A 311 30.56 5.91 9.99
C PHE A 311 30.12 5.07 11.21
N GLN A 312 30.14 5.65 12.42
CA GLN A 312 29.74 4.95 13.64
C GLN A 312 28.24 4.65 13.70
N ASN A 313 27.41 5.51 13.10
CA ASN A 313 25.95 5.38 13.15
C ASN A 313 25.36 4.48 12.05
N HIS A 314 26.16 4.06 11.08
CA HIS A 314 25.69 3.18 10.00
C HIS A 314 25.54 1.74 10.52
N SER A 315 24.51 1.02 10.06
CA SER A 315 24.39 -0.44 10.22
C SER A 315 25.44 -1.17 9.35
N VAL A 316 25.80 -2.41 9.71
CA VAL A 316 26.76 -3.25 8.97
C VAL A 316 26.39 -3.35 7.48
N LYS A 317 25.09 -3.50 7.17
CA LYS A 317 24.60 -3.53 5.78
C LYS A 317 24.81 -2.21 5.06
N SER A 318 24.53 -1.08 5.70
CA SER A 318 24.73 0.24 5.10
C SER A 318 26.21 0.59 4.90
N LEU A 319 27.12 0.10 5.76
CA LEU A 319 28.56 0.27 5.56
C LEU A 319 29.07 -0.51 4.33
N ASN A 320 28.51 -1.69 4.06
CA ASN A 320 28.88 -2.45 2.87
C ASN A 320 28.41 -1.73 1.60
N VAL A 321 27.18 -1.20 1.58
CA VAL A 321 26.67 -0.41 0.45
C VAL A 321 27.53 0.84 0.22
N GLU A 322 27.89 1.55 1.30
CA GLU A 322 28.72 2.75 1.18
C GLU A 322 30.15 2.45 0.70
N SER A 323 30.71 1.31 1.10
CA SER A 323 32.03 0.89 0.59
C SER A 323 32.03 0.61 -0.91
N VAL A 324 30.93 0.07 -1.46
CA VAL A 324 30.79 -0.14 -2.91
C VAL A 324 30.67 1.20 -3.64
N ARG A 325 29.87 2.13 -3.10
CA ARG A 325 29.70 3.48 -3.68
C ARG A 325 31.02 4.24 -3.75
N VAL A 326 31.78 4.29 -2.64
CA VAL A 326 33.09 4.95 -2.59
C VAL A 326 34.07 4.29 -3.58
N ALA A 327 34.07 2.97 -3.70
CA ALA A 327 34.92 2.27 -4.67
C ALA A 327 34.56 2.59 -6.14
N ASP A 328 33.28 2.68 -6.47
CA ASP A 328 32.82 3.07 -7.81
C ASP A 328 33.12 4.54 -8.12
N ASP A 329 33.01 5.42 -7.13
CA ASP A 329 33.37 6.84 -7.27
C ASP A 329 34.88 7.05 -7.44
N ILE A 330 35.72 6.25 -6.75
CA ILE A 330 37.16 6.24 -6.99
C ILE A 330 37.46 5.85 -8.45
N LYS A 331 36.86 4.77 -8.95
CA LYS A 331 37.04 4.34 -10.35
C LYS A 331 36.54 5.39 -11.35
N ARG A 332 35.45 6.11 -11.04
CA ARG A 332 34.94 7.21 -11.86
C ARG A 332 35.92 8.37 -11.91
N LYS A 333 36.43 8.80 -10.76
CA LYS A 333 37.40 9.90 -10.66
C LYS A 333 38.75 9.56 -11.28
N GLU A 334 39.21 8.31 -11.17
CA GLU A 334 40.42 7.84 -11.86
C GLU A 334 40.29 7.91 -13.38
N ARG A 335 39.11 7.59 -13.93
CA ARG A 335 38.82 7.77 -15.37
C ARG A 335 38.81 9.25 -15.78
N GLU A 336 38.16 10.11 -15.00
CA GLU A 336 38.15 11.57 -15.25
C GLU A 336 39.57 12.15 -15.23
N ILE A 337 40.41 11.76 -14.27
CA ILE A 337 41.81 12.19 -14.20
C ILE A 337 42.59 11.69 -15.42
N ALA A 338 42.40 10.44 -15.85
CA ALA A 338 43.06 9.91 -17.03
C ALA A 338 42.66 10.67 -18.31
N GLU A 339 41.40 11.11 -18.41
CA GLU A 339 40.91 11.92 -19.53
C GLU A 339 41.49 13.35 -19.54
N VAL A 340 41.53 14.00 -18.37
CA VAL A 340 42.18 15.31 -18.21
C VAL A 340 43.67 15.22 -18.51
N GLN A 341 44.35 14.14 -18.08
CA GLN A 341 45.76 13.88 -18.40
C GLN A 341 46.00 13.68 -19.90
N LYS A 342 45.13 12.93 -20.60
CA LYS A 342 45.21 12.78 -22.06
C LYS A 342 45.05 14.13 -22.77
N SER A 343 44.13 14.96 -22.29
CA SER A 343 43.89 16.31 -22.83
C SER A 343 45.07 17.25 -22.57
N LEU A 344 45.74 17.10 -21.42
CA LEU A 344 46.94 17.86 -21.07
C LEU A 344 48.14 17.48 -21.96
N LYS A 345 48.29 16.21 -22.32
CA LYS A 345 49.34 15.75 -23.26
C LYS A 345 49.12 16.25 -24.70
N ARG A 346 47.88 16.57 -25.08
CA ARG A 346 47.52 17.06 -26.43
C ARG A 346 47.72 18.56 -26.59
N ASN A 347 47.79 19.32 -25.49
CA ASN A 347 47.91 20.78 -25.51
C ASN A 347 49.32 21.23 -25.13
N ASN A 348 49.82 22.25 -25.84
CA ASN A 348 51.15 22.81 -25.60
C ASN A 348 51.20 23.61 -24.28
N GLU A 349 52.34 23.50 -23.58
CA GLU A 349 52.54 23.90 -22.17
C GLU A 349 52.44 25.42 -21.87
N GLY A 350 52.21 26.26 -22.88
CA GLY A 350 52.06 27.72 -22.75
C GLY A 350 50.64 28.26 -22.89
N THR A 351 49.67 27.43 -23.28
CA THR A 351 48.30 27.91 -23.56
C THR A 351 47.51 28.10 -22.26
N GLU A 352 46.64 29.12 -22.19
CA GLU A 352 45.72 29.30 -21.05
C GLU A 352 44.85 28.05 -20.79
N ILE A 353 44.57 27.28 -21.84
CA ILE A 353 43.87 25.98 -21.76
C ILE A 353 44.70 24.94 -20.99
N TYR A 354 46.02 24.90 -21.20
CA TYR A 354 46.93 24.00 -20.47
C TYR A 354 46.96 24.35 -18.98
N LYS A 355 47.00 25.64 -18.63
CA LYS A 355 46.93 26.11 -17.23
C LYS A 355 45.63 25.69 -16.54
N ARG A 356 44.48 25.87 -17.22
CA ARG A 356 43.16 25.45 -16.71
C ARG A 356 43.08 23.93 -16.52
N LEU A 357 43.51 23.14 -17.51
CA LEU A 357 43.54 21.68 -17.41
C LEU A 357 44.44 21.20 -16.26
N LYS A 358 45.57 21.87 -16.03
CA LYS A 358 46.48 21.57 -14.90
C LYS A 358 45.81 21.87 -13.55
N GLN A 359 45.09 22.98 -13.42
CA GLN A 359 44.31 23.30 -12.22
C GLN A 359 43.20 22.28 -11.98
N THR A 360 42.45 21.89 -13.02
CA THR A 360 41.42 20.85 -12.93
C THR A 360 42.01 19.50 -12.51
N LEU A 361 43.19 19.13 -13.04
CA LEU A 361 43.89 17.91 -12.63
C LEU A 361 44.24 17.91 -11.15
N ILE A 362 44.72 19.05 -10.62
CA ILE A 362 45.04 19.20 -9.19
C ILE A 362 43.78 19.09 -8.32
N ALA A 363 42.68 19.73 -8.72
CA ALA A 363 41.42 19.63 -7.97
C ALA A 363 40.89 18.18 -7.96
N LYS A 364 40.85 17.52 -9.12
CA LYS A 364 40.38 16.13 -9.25
C LYS A 364 41.29 15.15 -8.50
N SER A 365 42.61 15.38 -8.46
CA SER A 365 43.52 14.53 -7.70
C SER A 365 43.37 14.69 -6.19
N GLN A 366 43.05 15.89 -5.71
CA GLN A 366 42.70 16.14 -4.31
C GLN A 366 41.39 15.45 -3.91
N GLU A 367 40.36 15.51 -4.76
CA GLU A 367 39.09 14.79 -4.57
C GLU A 367 39.32 13.26 -4.50
N LEU A 368 40.11 12.70 -5.42
CA LEU A 368 40.47 11.28 -5.39
C LEU A 368 41.19 10.94 -4.07
N HIS A 369 42.14 11.77 -3.63
CA HIS A 369 42.83 11.54 -2.37
C HIS A 369 41.86 11.59 -1.17
N ALA A 370 40.84 12.45 -1.19
CA ALA A 370 39.79 12.45 -0.17
C ALA A 370 39.00 11.13 -0.18
N LEU A 371 38.52 10.68 -1.34
CA LEU A 371 37.81 9.40 -1.45
C LEU A 371 38.66 8.20 -1.02
N LYS A 372 39.96 8.19 -1.32
CA LYS A 372 40.90 7.14 -0.83
C LYS A 372 41.07 7.18 0.68
N ARG A 373 41.05 8.36 1.32
CA ARG A 373 41.02 8.44 2.79
C ARG A 373 39.73 7.85 3.33
N ASP A 374 38.59 8.16 2.72
CA ASP A 374 37.28 7.65 3.14
C ASP A 374 37.22 6.11 3.02
N GLU A 375 37.74 5.54 1.93
CA GLU A 375 37.89 4.08 1.75
C GLU A 375 38.75 3.44 2.86
N THR A 376 39.89 4.05 3.21
CA THR A 376 40.71 3.54 4.32
C THR A 376 40.01 3.66 5.68
N SER A 377 39.15 4.64 5.88
CA SER A 377 38.39 4.80 7.12
C SER A 377 37.24 3.78 7.21
N LEU A 378 36.52 3.55 6.11
CA LEU A 378 35.46 2.56 5.99
C LEU A 378 35.99 1.13 6.20
N SER A 379 37.14 0.79 5.59
CA SER A 379 37.76 -0.52 5.76
C SER A 379 38.24 -0.77 7.20
N LYS A 380 38.78 0.25 7.88
CA LYS A 380 39.11 0.18 9.32
C LYS A 380 37.87 -0.04 10.18
N GLU A 381 36.78 0.67 9.91
CA GLU A 381 35.53 0.53 10.65
C GLU A 381 34.90 -0.87 10.42
N GLN A 382 34.91 -1.38 9.19
CA GLN A 382 34.47 -2.74 8.88
C GLN A 382 35.32 -3.79 9.60
N ALA A 383 36.65 -3.62 9.63
CA ALA A 383 37.55 -4.51 10.35
C ALA A 383 37.26 -4.49 11.86
N ASN A 384 37.08 -3.31 12.45
CA ASN A 384 36.73 -3.14 13.87
C ASN A 384 35.39 -3.80 14.24
N ARG A 385 34.41 -3.80 13.34
CA ARG A 385 33.13 -4.47 13.59
C ARG A 385 33.24 -5.98 13.48
N LYS A 386 33.99 -6.48 12.50
CA LYS A 386 34.28 -7.93 12.38
C LYS A 386 35.08 -8.46 13.56
N THR A 387 36.00 -7.69 14.13
CA THR A 387 36.74 -8.10 15.33
C THR A 387 35.84 -8.09 16.57
N LYS A 388 34.96 -7.09 16.74
CA LYS A 388 33.95 -7.05 17.81
C LYS A 388 32.97 -8.22 17.74
N GLU A 389 32.47 -8.55 16.56
CA GLU A 389 31.55 -9.68 16.34
C GLU A 389 32.20 -10.99 16.80
N LYS A 390 33.47 -11.24 16.45
CA LYS A 390 34.23 -12.42 16.88
C LYS A 390 34.46 -12.50 18.39
N LEU A 391 34.41 -11.38 19.11
CA LEU A 391 34.59 -11.30 20.56
C LEU A 391 33.27 -11.44 21.35
N CYS A 392 32.11 -11.39 20.69
CA CYS A 392 30.79 -11.47 21.31
C CYS A 392 30.06 -12.81 21.06
N VAL A 393 30.70 -13.76 20.38
CA VAL A 393 30.20 -15.14 20.25
C VAL A 393 30.81 -15.95 21.40
N PHE A 394 30.03 -16.24 22.44
CA PHE A 394 30.37 -17.15 23.53
C PHE A 394 29.79 -18.54 23.28
#